data_AF-A0A2N4WVM0-F1
#
_entry.id   AF-A0A2N4WVM0-F1
#
_cell.length_a   1.000
_cell.length_b   1.000
_cell.length_c   1.000
_cell.angle_alpha   90.00
_cell.angle_beta   90.00
_cell.angle_gamma   90.00
#
_symmetry.space_group_name_H-M   'P 1'
#
loop_
_entity.id
_entity.type
_entity.pdbx_description
1 polymer ?
#
loop_
_entity_poly.entity_id
_entity_poly.type
_entity_poly.pdbx_seq_one_letter_code
_entity_poly.pdbx_strand_id
1 'polypeptide(L)' 'MSSTVSLKLNQDELEILVDALEADMEGYLEAAKEARGRNNAREEVETFNEAAERIQAVLNKVQALVEDED' A
#
# COMPACT_ATOMS: atom_id res chain seq x y z
N MET A 1 -7.50 16.32 1.96
CA MET A 1 -6.82 16.84 0.75
C MET A 1 -7.15 15.89 -0.39
N SER A 2 -7.85 16.34 -1.43
CA SER A 2 -8.25 15.50 -2.58
C SER A 2 -7.72 16.03 -3.92
N SER A 3 -6.77 16.95 -3.90
CA SER A 3 -6.15 17.48 -5.11
C SER A 3 -5.21 16.45 -5.70
N THR A 4 -5.35 16.15 -7.00
CA THR A 4 -4.42 15.29 -7.73
C THR A 4 -3.08 15.98 -7.93
N VAL A 5 -2.00 15.21 -7.91
CA VAL A 5 -0.63 15.66 -8.21
C VAL A 5 -0.12 14.84 -9.40
N SER A 6 0.51 15.49 -10.37
CA SER A 6 1.23 14.82 -11.45
C SER A 6 2.68 14.59 -11.04
N LEU A 7 3.15 13.35 -11.18
CA LEU A 7 4.55 12.97 -10.94
C LEU A 7 5.16 12.49 -12.26
N LYS A 8 6.44 12.79 -12.48
CA LYS A 8 7.25 12.19 -13.55
C LYS A 8 8.28 11.32 -12.86
N LEU A 9 8.28 10.04 -13.17
CA LEU A 9 9.19 9.04 -12.65
C LEU A 9 9.82 8.31 -13.83
N ASN A 10 11.07 7.88 -13.68
CA ASN A 10 11.66 6.89 -14.57
C ASN A 10 11.35 5.46 -14.07
N GLN A 11 11.73 4.45 -14.87
CA GLN A 11 11.44 3.05 -14.57
C GLN A 11 12.04 2.60 -13.23
N ASP A 12 13.32 2.88 -12.98
CA ASP A 12 13.99 2.53 -11.73
C ASP A 12 13.27 3.15 -10.50
N GLU A 13 12.83 4.41 -10.62
CA GLU A 13 12.07 5.10 -9.56
C GLU A 13 10.68 4.48 -9.34
N LEU A 14 10.06 3.99 -10.41
CA LEU A 14 8.75 3.33 -10.36
C LEU A 14 8.86 1.96 -9.65
N GLU A 15 9.91 1.18 -9.96
CA GLU A 15 10.20 -0.11 -9.31
C GLU A 15 10.49 0.07 -7.82
N ILE A 16 11.30 1.08 -7.44
CA ILE A 16 11.54 1.42 -6.03
C ILE A 16 10.22 1.72 -5.30
N LEU A 17 9.28 2.39 -5.97
CA LEU A 17 7.98 2.70 -5.39
C LEU A 17 7.11 1.45 -5.22
N VAL A 18 7.13 0.53 -6.18
CA VAL A 18 6.45 -0.77 -6.07
C VAL A 18 6.97 -1.53 -4.86
N ASP A 19 8.29 -1.72 -4.74
CA ASP A 19 8.91 -2.44 -3.62
C ASP A 19 8.54 -1.83 -2.27
N ALA A 20 8.57 -0.49 -2.17
CA ALA A 20 8.23 0.23 -0.95
C ALA A 20 6.76 0.04 -0.56
N LEU A 21 5.85 0.08 -1.53
CA LEU A 21 4.42 -0.11 -1.30
C LEU A 21 4.09 -1.56 -0.91
N GLU A 22 4.77 -2.54 -1.49
CA GLU A 22 4.62 -3.96 -1.12
C GLU A 22 5.06 -4.20 0.33
N ALA A 23 6.24 -3.69 0.72
CA ALA A 23 6.75 -3.80 2.08
C ALA A 23 5.84 -3.11 3.11
N ASP A 24 5.33 -1.91 2.80
CA ASP A 24 4.41 -1.18 3.69
C ASP A 24 3.08 -1.93 3.84
N MET A 25 2.52 -2.45 2.74
CA MET A 25 1.30 -3.25 2.77
C MET A 25 1.45 -4.51 3.62
N GLU A 26 2.54 -5.26 3.44
CA GLU A 26 2.83 -6.45 4.24
C GLU A 26 2.94 -6.11 5.73
N GLY A 27 3.59 -4.99 6.06
CA GLY A 27 3.67 -4.46 7.42
C GLY A 27 2.30 -4.21 8.05
N TYR A 28 1.37 -3.60 7.31
CA TYR A 28 0.00 -3.38 7.79
C TYR A 28 -0.81 -4.67 7.96
N LEU A 29 -0.63 -5.65 7.06
CA LEU A 29 -1.29 -6.95 7.16
C LEU A 29 -0.80 -7.74 8.39
N GLU A 30 0.50 -7.74 8.66
CA GLU A 30 1.05 -8.36 9.86
C GLU A 30 0.63 -7.62 11.13
N ALA A 31 0.58 -6.28 11.12
CA ALA A 31 0.04 -5.50 12.24
C ALA A 31 -1.44 -5.82 12.52
N ALA A 32 -2.26 -5.98 11.48
CA ALA A 32 -3.66 -6.39 11.62
C ALA A 32 -3.78 -7.80 12.24
N LYS A 33 -2.91 -8.73 11.83
CA LYS A 33 -2.87 -10.10 12.35
C LYS A 33 -2.43 -10.14 13.81
N GLU A 34 -1.41 -9.38 14.19
CA GLU A 34 -0.99 -9.23 15.59
C GLU A 34 -2.08 -8.58 16.45
N ALA A 35 -2.78 -7.57 15.93
CA ALA A 35 -3.90 -6.92 16.61
C ALA A 35 -5.04 -7.91 16.90
N ARG A 36 -5.37 -8.82 15.99
CA ARG A 36 -6.40 -9.86 16.22
C ARG A 36 -6.11 -10.75 17.43
N GLY A 37 -4.84 -10.92 17.81
CA GLY A 37 -4.43 -11.71 18.98
C GLY A 37 -4.63 -10.99 20.33
N ARG A 38 -4.98 -9.70 20.33
CA ARG A 38 -5.12 -8.87 21.53
C ARG A 38 -6.60 -8.69 21.92
N ASN A 39 -6.88 -8.57 23.22
CA ASN A 39 -8.25 -8.29 23.69
C ASN A 39 -8.71 -6.88 23.26
N ASN A 40 -9.95 -6.78 22.77
CA ASN A 40 -10.61 -5.52 22.38
C ASN A 40 -9.94 -4.72 21.23
N ALA A 41 -9.14 -5.35 20.37
CA ALA A 41 -8.40 -4.66 19.31
C ALA A 41 -9.16 -4.53 17.96
N ARG A 42 -10.49 -4.60 17.94
CA ARG A 42 -11.28 -4.62 16.70
C ARG A 42 -11.07 -3.37 15.84
N GLU A 43 -11.03 -2.20 16.48
CA GLU A 43 -10.80 -0.90 15.81
C GLU A 43 -9.39 -0.79 15.22
N GLU A 44 -8.38 -1.32 15.91
CA GLU A 44 -7.00 -1.37 15.40
C GLU A 44 -6.91 -2.28 14.16
N VAL A 45 -7.54 -3.46 14.22
CA VAL A 45 -7.58 -4.38 13.07
C VAL A 45 -8.24 -3.74 11.86
N GLU A 46 -9.36 -3.02 12.06
CA GLU A 46 -10.05 -2.29 11.00
C GLU A 46 -9.16 -1.21 10.40
N THR A 47 -8.52 -0.39 11.25
CA THR A 47 -7.59 0.67 10.82
C THR A 47 -6.43 0.11 9.98
N PHE A 48 -5.83 -1.02 10.39
CA PHE A 48 -4.73 -1.62 9.65
C PHE A 48 -5.18 -2.23 8.31
N ASN A 49 -6.36 -2.85 8.25
CA ASN A 49 -6.89 -3.35 6.98
C ASN A 49 -7.22 -2.21 6.01
N GLU A 50 -7.82 -1.12 6.50
CA GLU A 50 -8.10 0.06 5.66
C GLU A 50 -6.81 0.67 5.09
N ALA A 51 -5.73 0.71 5.88
CA ALA A 51 -4.43 1.17 5.41
C ALA A 51 -3.89 0.26 4.30
N ALA A 52 -3.90 -1.07 4.52
CA ALA A 52 -3.46 -2.05 3.53
C ALA A 52 -4.28 -1.95 2.22
N GLU A 53 -5.60 -1.81 2.30
CA GLU A 53 -6.46 -1.65 1.12
C GLU A 53 -6.15 -0.38 0.33
N ARG A 54 -5.87 0.73 1.02
CA ARG A 54 -5.48 1.99 0.37
C ARG A 54 -4.13 1.88 -0.32
N ILE A 55 -3.17 1.18 0.28
CA ILE A 55 -1.85 0.94 -0.31
C ILE A 55 -1.98 0.02 -1.53
N GLN A 56 -2.73 -1.07 -1.43
CA GLN A 56 -3.02 -1.97 -2.55
C GLN A 56 -3.62 -1.20 -3.74
N ALA A 57 -4.53 -0.26 -3.49
CA ALA A 57 -5.14 0.55 -4.54
C ALA A 57 -4.13 1.50 -5.23
N VAL A 58 -3.07 1.92 -4.54
CA VAL A 58 -1.97 2.71 -5.12
C VAL A 58 -0.99 1.80 -5.84
N LEU A 59 -0.60 0.69 -5.23
CA LEU A 59 0.29 -0.32 -5.81
C LEU A 59 -0.22 -0.79 -7.17
N ASN A 60 -1.49 -1.15 -7.28
CA ASN A 60 -2.11 -1.57 -8.55
C ASN A 60 -2.02 -0.50 -9.64
N LYS A 61 -2.10 0.80 -9.26
CA LYS A 61 -1.95 1.89 -10.23
C LYS A 61 -0.52 2.07 -10.68
N VAL A 62 0.45 1.88 -9.78
CA VAL A 62 1.88 2.00 -10.08
C VAL A 62 2.33 0.80 -10.94
N GLN A 63 1.93 -0.42 -10.59
CA GLN A 63 2.25 -1.64 -11.35
C GLN A 63 1.69 -1.59 -12.77
N ALA A 64 0.46 -1.08 -12.97
CA ALA A 64 -0.08 -0.90 -14.31
C ALA A 64 0.77 0.04 -15.19
N LEU A 65 1.43 1.04 -14.59
CA LEU A 65 2.32 1.95 -15.32
C LEU A 65 3.68 1.32 -15.65
N VAL A 66 4.10 0.29 -14.89
CA VAL A 66 5.29 -0.51 -15.21
C VAL A 66 4.99 -1.45 -16.39
N GLU A 67 3.86 -2.15 -16.34
CA GLU A 67 3.47 -3.18 -17.32
C GLU A 67 3.05 -2.61 -18.69
N ASP A 68 2.60 -1.35 -18.74
CA ASP A 68 2.13 -0.70 -19.98
C ASP A 68 3.26 -0.28 -20.95
N GLU A 69 4.56 -0.39 -20.58
CA GLU A 69 5.71 -0.02 -21.44
C GLU A 69 6.37 -1.19 -22.22
N ASP A 70 5.84 -2.43 -22.12
CA ASP A 70 6.30 -3.62 -22.87
C ASP A 70 5.65 -3.82 -24.26
#